data_AF-A0A3D4DGQ6-F1
#
_entry.id   AF-A0A3D4DGQ6-F1
#
_cell.length_a   1.000
_cell.length_b   1.000
_cell.length_c   1.000
_cell.angle_alpha   90.00
_cell.angle_beta   90.00
_cell.angle_gamma   90.00
#
_symmetry.space_group_name_H-M   'P 1'
#
loop_
_entity.id
_entity.type
_entity.pdbx_description
1 polymer ?
#
loop_
_entity_poly.entity_id
_entity_poly.type
_entity_poly.pdbx_seq_one_letter_code
_entity_poly.pdbx_strand_id
1 'polypeptide(L)'
;MIVIYTGIEEIDKEIQMNLRDSIVAHYSDYLIENNTFEGQTVIISPQAVEGDLHEFLFILKQMNMRVILLLKNQKQEETKLALQLGIYDIIYGNFYPSQIKDVIEHPNNFRDIADLYRKTFNIKLKKRKRIRDDKSNSFFSRF
;
A
#
# COMPACT_ATOMS: atom_id res chain seq x y z
N MET A 1 12.83 -12.20 -3.23
CA MET A 1 12.24 -12.34 -4.58
C MET A 1 11.02 -11.43 -4.71
N ILE A 2 10.84 -10.84 -5.89
CA ILE A 2 9.70 -10.00 -6.25
C ILE A 2 8.86 -10.74 -7.28
N VAL A 3 7.55 -10.83 -7.06
CA VAL A 3 6.61 -11.41 -8.02
C VAL A 3 5.88 -10.29 -8.74
N ILE A 4 5.80 -10.37 -10.06
CA ILE A 4 5.17 -9.35 -10.92
C ILE A 4 3.93 -9.96 -11.54
N TYR A 5 2.78 -9.31 -11.36
CA TYR A 5 1.50 -9.73 -11.92
C TYR A 5 0.60 -8.53 -12.23
N THR A 6 0.92 -7.79 -13.30
CA THR A 6 0.11 -6.61 -13.68
C THR A 6 -0.98 -6.93 -14.70
N GLY A 7 -0.93 -8.12 -15.31
CA GLY A 7 -1.86 -8.54 -16.35
C GLY A 7 -1.65 -7.79 -17.67
N ILE A 8 -0.52 -7.07 -17.81
CA ILE A 8 -0.09 -6.40 -19.04
C ILE A 8 1.34 -6.88 -19.32
N GLU A 9 1.50 -7.73 -20.33
CA GLU A 9 2.76 -8.39 -20.62
C GLU A 9 3.91 -7.40 -20.87
N GLU A 10 3.62 -6.28 -21.55
CA GLU A 10 4.61 -5.24 -21.81
C GLU A 10 5.13 -4.60 -20.52
N ILE A 11 4.22 -4.31 -19.57
CA ILE A 11 4.57 -3.73 -18.28
C ILE A 11 5.32 -4.75 -17.42
N ASP A 12 4.85 -6.00 -17.40
CA ASP A 12 5.49 -7.08 -16.65
C ASP A 12 6.95 -7.28 -17.10
N LYS A 13 7.19 -7.30 -18.42
CA LYS A 13 8.54 -7.38 -19.00
C LYS A 13 9.37 -6.15 -18.68
N GLU A 14 8.82 -4.96 -18.82
CA GLU A 14 9.54 -3.71 -18.54
C GLU A 14 9.97 -3.64 -17.07
N ILE A 15 9.09 -4.01 -16.14
CA ILE A 15 9.40 -4.09 -14.71
C ILE A 15 10.48 -5.15 -14.47
N GLN A 16 10.33 -6.35 -15.04
CA GLN A 16 11.29 -7.46 -14.85
C GLN A 16 12.70 -7.09 -15.34
N MET A 17 12.82 -6.41 -16.48
CA MET A 17 14.12 -5.96 -17.01
C MET A 17 14.84 -4.97 -16.08
N ASN A 18 14.10 -4.24 -15.25
CA ASN A 18 14.62 -3.20 -14.37
C ASN A 18 14.76 -3.65 -12.90
N LEU A 19 14.16 -4.79 -12.51
CA LEU A 19 14.20 -5.33 -11.16
C LEU A 19 14.97 -6.65 -11.10
N ARG A 20 16.04 -6.67 -10.29
CA ARG A 20 16.79 -7.90 -9.99
C ARG A 20 15.97 -8.82 -9.07
N ASP A 21 16.19 -10.13 -9.17
CA ASP A 21 15.51 -11.16 -8.35
C ASP A 21 13.98 -11.08 -8.45
N SER A 22 13.47 -11.07 -9.69
CA SER A 22 12.05 -10.97 -9.99
C SER A 22 11.55 -12.07 -10.92
N ILE A 23 10.28 -12.48 -10.73
CA ILE A 23 9.57 -13.47 -11.55
C ILE A 23 8.22 -12.91 -11.98
N VAL A 24 7.81 -13.19 -13.22
CA VAL A 24 6.49 -12.83 -13.74
C VAL A 24 5.54 -14.00 -13.48
N ALA A 25 4.43 -13.73 -12.79
CA ALA A 25 3.33 -14.68 -12.65
C ALA A 25 2.40 -14.57 -13.87
N HIS A 26 1.89 -15.70 -14.34
CA HIS A 26 1.02 -15.73 -15.53
C HIS A 26 -0.47 -15.88 -15.20
N TYR A 27 -0.80 -16.28 -13.97
CA TYR A 27 -2.17 -16.48 -13.50
C TYR A 27 -2.24 -16.21 -11.99
N SER A 28 -3.41 -15.78 -11.52
CA SER A 28 -3.65 -15.40 -10.12
C SER A 28 -3.39 -16.54 -9.15
N ASP A 29 -3.80 -17.76 -9.51
CA ASP A 29 -3.60 -18.95 -8.68
C ASP A 29 -2.12 -19.21 -8.39
N TYR A 30 -1.22 -18.89 -9.32
CA TYR A 30 0.22 -19.06 -9.13
C TYR A 30 0.74 -18.29 -7.91
N LEU A 31 0.13 -17.14 -7.60
CA LEU A 31 0.53 -16.31 -6.46
C LEU A 31 0.16 -16.94 -5.11
N ILE A 32 -0.91 -17.73 -5.07
CA ILE A 32 -1.50 -18.27 -3.85
C ILE A 32 -1.25 -19.78 -3.69
N GLU A 33 -0.92 -20.47 -4.77
CA GLU A 33 -0.76 -21.93 -4.78
C GLU A 33 0.45 -22.36 -3.94
N ASN A 34 0.21 -23.32 -3.05
CA ASN A 34 1.21 -23.96 -2.20
C ASN A 34 2.03 -23.01 -1.30
N ASN A 35 1.55 -21.79 -1.07
CA ASN A 35 2.24 -20.75 -0.30
C ASN A 35 3.66 -20.43 -0.80
N THR A 36 3.93 -20.65 -2.09
CA THR A 36 5.28 -20.54 -2.69
C THR A 36 5.91 -19.16 -2.47
N PHE A 37 5.08 -18.12 -2.46
CA PHE A 37 5.49 -16.73 -2.35
C PHE A 37 5.21 -16.10 -0.98
N GLU A 38 4.97 -16.93 0.04
CA GLU A 38 4.76 -16.45 1.41
C GLU A 38 5.90 -15.53 1.88
N GLY A 39 5.52 -14.40 2.48
CA GLY A 39 6.47 -13.38 2.94
C GLY A 39 7.22 -12.61 1.84
N GLN A 40 6.96 -12.87 0.55
CA GLN A 40 7.59 -12.15 -0.55
C GLN A 40 6.87 -10.84 -0.89
N THR A 41 7.44 -10.07 -1.82
CA THR A 41 6.81 -8.87 -2.37
C THR A 41 6.13 -9.18 -3.69
N VAL A 42 4.91 -8.69 -3.88
CA VAL A 42 4.15 -8.80 -5.13
C VAL A 42 3.80 -7.42 -5.66
N ILE A 43 4.05 -7.20 -6.94
CA ILE A 43 3.61 -6.04 -7.70
C ILE A 43 2.39 -6.47 -8.49
N ILE A 44 1.25 -5.81 -8.26
CA ILE A 44 -0.04 -6.22 -8.84
C ILE A 44 -0.85 -5.03 -9.33
N SER A 45 -1.65 -5.24 -10.38
CA SER A 45 -2.68 -4.30 -10.80
C SER A 45 -4.07 -4.92 -10.66
N PRO A 46 -5.10 -4.17 -10.25
CA PRO A 46 -6.47 -4.70 -10.12
C PRO A 46 -7.01 -5.38 -11.36
N GLN A 47 -6.60 -4.92 -12.54
CA GLN A 47 -7.05 -5.49 -13.82
C GLN A 47 -6.49 -6.89 -14.10
N ALA A 48 -5.44 -7.32 -13.39
CA ALA A 48 -4.90 -8.67 -13.48
C ALA A 48 -5.72 -9.67 -12.68
N VAL A 49 -6.44 -9.20 -11.65
CA VAL A 49 -7.15 -10.07 -10.72
C VAL A 49 -8.42 -10.60 -11.38
N GLU A 50 -8.48 -11.90 -11.55
CA GLU A 50 -9.71 -12.60 -11.92
C GLU A 50 -10.58 -12.75 -10.65
N GLY A 51 -11.79 -12.17 -10.67
CA GLY A 51 -12.74 -12.26 -9.55
C GLY A 51 -12.72 -11.04 -8.62
N ASP A 52 -12.94 -11.27 -7.32
CA ASP A 52 -13.07 -10.20 -6.32
C ASP A 52 -11.69 -9.70 -5.84
N LEU A 53 -11.40 -8.43 -6.11
CA LEU A 53 -10.14 -7.80 -5.76
C LEU A 53 -9.90 -7.79 -4.24
N HIS A 54 -10.95 -7.59 -3.43
CA HIS A 54 -10.80 -7.49 -1.98
C HIS A 54 -10.41 -8.84 -1.39
N GLU A 55 -11.10 -9.91 -1.78
CA GLU A 55 -10.76 -11.29 -1.41
C GLU A 55 -9.33 -11.63 -1.81
N PHE A 56 -8.95 -11.33 -3.05
CA PHE A 56 -7.62 -11.65 -3.54
C PHE A 56 -6.53 -10.92 -2.76
N LEU A 57 -6.67 -9.60 -2.58
CA LEU A 57 -5.72 -8.82 -1.80
C LEU A 57 -5.67 -9.28 -0.33
N PHE A 58 -6.80 -9.68 0.25
CA PHE A 58 -6.85 -10.24 1.59
C PHE A 58 -6.02 -11.51 1.71
N ILE A 59 -6.14 -12.45 0.75
CA ILE A 59 -5.35 -13.69 0.73
C ILE A 59 -3.85 -13.38 0.67
N LEU A 60 -3.42 -12.46 -0.20
CA LEU A 60 -2.01 -12.04 -0.27
C LEU A 60 -1.52 -11.47 1.07
N LYS A 61 -2.35 -10.65 1.74
CA LYS A 61 -2.03 -10.12 3.07
C LYS A 61 -1.98 -11.21 4.15
N GLN A 62 -2.85 -12.22 4.07
CA GLN A 62 -2.84 -13.36 4.97
C GLN A 62 -1.55 -14.18 4.84
N MET A 63 -0.99 -14.29 3.63
CA MET A 63 0.31 -14.91 3.34
C MET A 63 1.51 -14.02 3.73
N ASN A 64 1.27 -12.98 4.52
CA ASN A 64 2.26 -11.99 4.93
C ASN A 64 3.01 -11.35 3.75
N MET A 65 2.40 -11.30 2.57
CA MET A 65 3.03 -10.69 1.41
C MET A 65 2.97 -9.17 1.52
N ARG A 66 4.04 -8.54 1.03
CA ARG A 66 4.07 -7.10 0.79
C ARG A 66 3.46 -6.84 -0.59
N VAL A 67 2.40 -6.05 -0.63
CA VAL A 67 1.70 -5.73 -1.88
C VAL A 67 2.07 -4.32 -2.33
N ILE A 68 2.57 -4.20 -3.55
CA ILE A 68 2.74 -2.94 -4.28
C ILE A 68 1.62 -2.86 -5.31
N LEU A 69 0.67 -1.95 -5.12
CA LEU A 69 -0.54 -1.86 -5.92
C LEU A 69 -0.43 -0.78 -6.98
N LEU A 70 -0.59 -1.18 -8.24
CA LEU A 70 -0.53 -0.29 -9.41
C LEU A 70 -1.94 0.11 -9.85
N LEU A 71 -2.29 1.38 -9.66
CA LEU A 71 -3.59 1.95 -9.99
C LEU A 71 -3.49 3.01 -11.11
N LYS A 72 -4.28 2.90 -12.18
CA LYS A 72 -4.24 3.88 -13.28
C LYS A 72 -4.55 5.30 -12.82
N ASN A 73 -5.37 5.44 -11.78
CA ASN A 73 -5.77 6.70 -11.18
C ASN A 73 -6.20 6.48 -9.72
N GLN A 74 -6.48 7.57 -9.00
CA GLN A 74 -6.98 7.54 -7.62
C GLN A 74 -8.46 7.17 -7.53
N LYS A 75 -8.92 6.11 -8.22
CA LYS A 75 -10.26 5.59 -7.99
C LYS A 75 -10.46 5.29 -6.51
N GLN A 76 -11.59 5.75 -5.98
CA GLN A 76 -11.83 5.75 -4.55
C GLN A 76 -12.00 4.34 -3.97
N GLU A 77 -12.67 3.42 -4.69
CA GLU A 77 -12.94 2.08 -4.15
C GLU A 77 -11.65 1.24 -4.02
N GLU A 78 -10.86 1.09 -5.09
CA GLU A 78 -9.61 0.32 -5.04
C GLU A 78 -8.61 0.92 -4.03
N THR A 79 -8.51 2.25 -3.99
CA THR A 79 -7.67 2.94 -2.99
C THR A 79 -8.17 2.69 -1.57
N LYS A 80 -9.47 2.75 -1.34
CA LYS A 80 -10.07 2.51 -0.03
C LYS A 80 -9.84 1.07 0.42
N LEU A 81 -10.07 0.09 -0.45
CA LEU A 81 -9.80 -1.32 -0.19
C LEU A 81 -8.33 -1.54 0.21
N ALA A 82 -7.40 -1.01 -0.57
CA ALA A 82 -5.97 -1.10 -0.27
C ALA A 82 -5.65 -0.55 1.13
N LEU A 83 -6.16 0.64 1.45
CA LEU A 83 -5.95 1.26 2.76
C LEU A 83 -6.59 0.47 3.91
N GLN A 84 -7.76 -0.13 3.71
CA GLN A 84 -8.41 -1.00 4.72
C GLN A 84 -7.58 -2.24 5.02
N LEU A 85 -6.91 -2.80 4.02
CA LEU A 85 -6.04 -3.97 4.13
C LEU A 85 -4.61 -3.64 4.59
N GLY A 86 -4.31 -2.36 4.88
CA GLY A 86 -2.97 -1.93 5.27
C GLY A 86 -1.95 -1.96 4.13
N ILE A 87 -2.40 -1.84 2.89
CA ILE A 87 -1.56 -1.70 1.70
C ILE A 87 -1.28 -0.22 1.49
N TYR A 88 -0.04 0.19 1.72
CA TYR A 88 0.38 1.60 1.64
C TYR A 88 1.23 1.92 0.40
N ASP A 89 1.86 0.89 -0.17
CA ASP A 89 2.65 1.01 -1.38
C ASP A 89 1.73 1.05 -2.61
N ILE A 90 1.15 2.23 -2.87
CA ILE A 90 0.22 2.46 -3.97
C ILE A 90 0.88 3.42 -4.97
N ILE A 91 0.99 2.98 -6.23
CA ILE A 91 1.56 3.77 -7.32
C ILE A 91 0.45 4.12 -8.31
N TYR A 92 0.34 5.41 -8.64
CA TYR A 92 -0.67 5.91 -9.56
C TYR A 92 -0.09 6.27 -10.93
N GLY A 93 -0.84 6.01 -12.01
CA GLY A 93 -0.55 6.52 -13.36
C GLY A 93 0.08 5.48 -14.30
N ASN A 94 1.19 5.85 -14.95
CA ASN A 94 1.84 5.07 -16.01
C ASN A 94 2.88 4.06 -15.53
N PHE A 95 3.04 3.89 -14.21
CA PHE A 95 3.88 2.84 -13.59
C PHE A 95 5.34 2.79 -14.07
N TYR A 96 6.05 3.93 -13.99
CA TYR A 96 7.46 3.95 -14.40
C TYR A 96 8.32 3.02 -13.53
N PRO A 97 9.24 2.22 -14.11
CA PRO A 97 10.08 1.28 -13.35
C PRO A 97 10.88 1.93 -12.21
N SER A 98 11.30 3.19 -12.39
CA SER A 98 12.01 3.95 -11.34
C SER A 98 11.14 4.20 -10.11
N GLN A 99 9.85 4.46 -10.27
CA GLN A 99 8.91 4.67 -9.15
C GLN A 99 8.70 3.37 -8.38
N ILE A 100 8.55 2.25 -9.09
CA ILE A 100 8.38 0.93 -8.49
C ILE A 100 9.64 0.56 -7.70
N LYS A 101 10.82 0.79 -8.26
CA LYS A 101 12.09 0.55 -7.59
C LYS A 101 12.25 1.39 -6.32
N ASP A 102 11.90 2.68 -6.38
CA ASP A 102 11.95 3.56 -5.21
C ASP A 102 11.04 3.07 -4.09
N VAL A 103 9.82 2.66 -4.41
CA VAL A 103 8.89 2.08 -3.43
C VAL A 103 9.44 0.78 -2.84
N ILE A 104 10.04 -0.10 -3.64
CA ILE A 104 10.66 -1.34 -3.14
C ILE A 104 11.74 -1.02 -2.10
N GLU A 105 12.65 -0.09 -2.40
CA GLU A 105 13.77 0.31 -1.55
C GLU A 105 13.31 1.11 -0.32
N HIS A 106 12.25 1.92 -0.48
CA HIS A 106 11.70 2.82 0.53
C HIS A 106 10.20 2.54 0.75
N PRO A 107 9.83 1.48 1.50
CA PRO A 107 8.44 1.16 1.79
C PRO A 107 7.71 2.32 2.47
N ASN A 108 6.50 2.60 1.99
CA ASN A 108 5.64 3.59 2.61
C ASN A 108 5.15 3.07 3.96
N ASN A 109 5.24 3.93 4.98
CA ASN A 109 4.58 3.71 6.25
C ASN A 109 3.29 4.54 6.33
N PHE A 110 2.53 4.37 7.41
CA PHE A 110 1.25 5.07 7.57
C PHE A 110 1.39 6.61 7.52
N ARG A 111 2.52 7.18 7.97
CA ARG A 111 2.76 8.63 7.93
C ARG A 111 2.73 9.16 6.50
N ASP A 112 3.30 8.40 5.57
CA ASP A 112 3.45 8.80 4.16
C ASP A 112 2.07 8.82 3.48
N ILE A 113 1.18 7.91 3.86
CA ILE A 113 -0.18 7.82 3.31
C ILE A 113 -1.25 8.52 4.17
N ALA A 114 -0.88 9.20 5.26
CA ALA A 114 -1.84 9.75 6.22
C ALA A 114 -2.81 10.76 5.61
N ASP A 115 -2.33 11.62 4.71
CA ASP A 115 -3.17 12.58 4.00
C ASP A 115 -4.12 11.91 3.00
N LEU A 116 -3.66 10.85 2.32
CA LEU A 116 -4.48 10.03 1.44
C LEU A 116 -5.59 9.36 2.26
N TYR A 117 -5.22 8.69 3.36
CA TYR A 117 -6.15 8.04 4.27
C TYR A 117 -7.20 9.03 4.80
N ARG A 118 -6.79 10.22 5.24
CA ARG A 118 -7.71 11.26 5.72
C ARG A 118 -8.73 11.65 4.66
N LYS A 119 -8.29 11.84 3.41
CA LYS A 119 -9.16 12.19 2.28
C LYS A 119 -10.13 11.05 1.96
N THR A 120 -9.63 9.82 1.85
CA THR A 120 -10.43 8.64 1.51
C THR A 120 -11.54 8.36 2.52
N PHE A 121 -11.24 8.50 3.82
CA PHE A 121 -12.21 8.23 4.90
C PHE A 121 -12.90 9.49 5.45
N ASN A 122 -12.71 10.65 4.82
CA ASN A 122 -13.30 11.93 5.24
C ASN A 122 -13.08 12.27 6.74
N ILE A 123 -11.91 11.95 7.28
CA ILE A 123 -11.60 12.15 8.70
C ILE A 123 -11.41 13.63 8.99
N LYS A 124 -12.23 14.18 9.90
CA LYS A 124 -12.11 15.55 10.40
C LYS A 124 -11.26 15.57 11.66
N LEU A 125 -10.04 16.10 11.55
CA LEU A 125 -9.18 16.33 12.70
C LEU A 125 -9.71 17.52 13.51
N LYS A 126 -10.26 17.25 14.70
CA LYS A 126 -10.56 18.33 15.66
C LYS A 126 -9.22 18.91 16.13
N LYS A 127 -8.99 20.22 15.91
CA LYS A 127 -7.85 20.91 16.52
C LYS A 127 -7.95 20.69 18.03
N ARG A 128 -7.00 19.96 18.62
CA ARG A 128 -6.88 19.87 20.08
C ARG A 128 -6.69 21.30 20.57
N LYS A 129 -7.67 21.86 21.30
CA LYS A 129 -7.44 23.06 22.12
C LYS A 129 -6.26 22.69 23.01
N ARG A 130 -5.18 23.47 22.96
CA ARG A 130 -4.10 23.35 23.94
C ARG A 130 -4.78 23.35 25.30
N ILE A 131 -4.60 22.27 26.06
CA ILE A 131 -4.90 22.30 27.49
C ILE A 131 -3.94 23.39 27.99
N ARG A 132 -4.47 24.61 28.19
CA ARG A 132 -3.77 25.59 29.01
C ARG A 132 -3.69 24.90 30.36
N ASP A 133 -2.48 24.59 30.79
CA ASP A 133 -2.22 24.36 32.20
C ASP A 133 -2.55 25.67 32.92
N ASP A 134 -3.83 25.89 33.22
CA ASP A 134 -4.28 26.79 34.28
C ASP A 134 -3.98 26.08 35.61
N LYS A 135 -2.69 25.76 35.83
CA LYS A 135 -2.16 25.71 37.19
C LYS A 135 -1.88 27.16 37.55
N SER A 136 -2.92 27.81 38.07
CA SER A 136 -2.75 28.96 38.94
C SER A 136 -1.75 28.57 40.03
N ASN A 137 -0.52 29.03 39.88
CA ASN A 137 0.50 29.08 40.94
C ASN A 137 0.05 30.10 42.01
N SER A 138 -1.06 29.83 42.68
CA SER A 138 -1.58 30.60 43.82
C SER A 138 -1.29 29.88 45.14
N PHE A 139 -0.09 29.30 45.28
CA PHE A 139 0.32 28.55 46.48
C PHE A 139 1.63 29.06 47.13
N PHE A 140 2.13 30.23 46.74
CA PHE A 140 3.22 30.90 47.46
C PHE A 140 2.81 32.31 47.89
N SER A 141 1.89 32.38 48.86
CA SER A 141 1.72 33.55 49.72
C SER A 141 1.23 33.13 51.10
N ARG A 142 2.13 32.49 51.84
CA ARG A 142 2.18 32.46 53.31
C ARG A 142 3.34 31.56 53.71
N PHE A 143 4.50 32.15 53.96
CA PHE A 143 5.33 32.00 55.16
C PHE A 143 6.36 33.13 55.16
#